data_AF-A0A1V4PJK0-F1
#
_entry.id   AF-A0A1V4PJK0-F1
#
_cell.length_a   1.000
_cell.length_b   1.000
_cell.length_c   1.000
_cell.angle_alpha   90.00
_cell.angle_beta   90.00
_cell.angle_gamma   90.00
#
_symmetry.space_group_name_H-M   'P 1'
#
loop_
_entity.id
_entity.type
_entity.pdbx_description
1 polymer ?
#
loop_
_entity_poly.entity_id
_entity_poly.type
_entity_poly.pdbx_seq_one_letter_code
_entity_poly.pdbx_strand_id
1 'polypeptide(L)'
;MRLSHSHPVRSASCDDPNLLGVAGLVPVMNLAEQAGLSELARAHLSVPTDKGAHPDRKVFSLVAGMVAGADSIDDMAVLRHGAMGKVFDHPYAPSTLGS
;
A
#
# COMPACT_ATOMS: atom_id res chain seq x y z
N MET A 1 21.58 39.88 13.23
CA MET A 1 22.09 39.00 12.16
C MET A 1 20.99 37.99 11.85
N ARG A 2 20.33 38.10 10.69
CA ARG A 2 19.18 37.25 10.30
C ARG A 2 19.71 36.16 9.38
N LEU A 3 19.73 34.91 9.85
CA LEU A 3 20.18 33.77 9.05
C LEU A 3 19.18 33.50 7.94
N SER A 4 19.62 33.68 6.69
CA SER A 4 18.89 33.35 5.46
C SER A 4 19.13 31.88 5.10
N HIS A 5 18.42 30.97 5.75
CA HIS A 5 18.38 29.56 5.33
C HIS A 5 17.08 29.30 4.57
N SER A 6 17.09 29.54 3.26
CA SER A 6 16.14 28.91 2.35
C SER A 6 16.67 27.51 2.05
N HIS A 7 16.05 26.46 2.59
CA HIS A 7 16.37 25.07 2.23
C HIS A 7 16.21 24.90 0.70
N PRO A 8 17.30 24.67 -0.06
CA PRO A 8 17.25 24.76 -1.51
C PRO A 8 16.71 23.48 -2.17
N VAL A 9 16.58 22.37 -1.43
CA VAL A 9 16.01 21.12 -1.93
C VAL A 9 14.58 20.99 -1.41
N ARG A 10 13.59 21.21 -2.30
CA ARG A 10 12.16 21.00 -2.01
C ARG A 10 11.66 19.62 -2.43
N SER A 11 12.44 18.89 -3.23
CA SER A 11 12.14 17.54 -3.68
C SER A 11 13.43 16.80 -4.05
N ALA A 12 13.46 15.51 -3.77
CA ALA A 12 14.48 14.59 -4.24
C ALA A 12 13.78 13.48 -5.03
N SER A 13 14.31 13.13 -6.20
CA SER A 13 13.87 11.99 -7.01
C SER A 13 14.96 10.93 -7.01
N CYS A 14 14.58 9.67 -6.86
CA CYS A 14 15.49 8.54 -6.97
C CYS A 14 14.95 7.61 -8.06
N ASP A 15 15.79 7.30 -9.04
CA ASP A 15 15.49 6.50 -10.24
C ASP A 15 16.04 5.07 -10.15
N ASP A 16 16.57 4.68 -8.99
CA ASP A 16 17.10 3.33 -8.78
C ASP A 16 15.97 2.29 -8.94
N PRO A 17 16.10 1.33 -9.86
CA PRO A 17 15.06 0.33 -10.13
C PRO A 17 14.86 -0.68 -8.99
N ASN A 18 15.69 -0.64 -7.95
CA ASN A 18 15.61 -1.47 -6.75
C ASN A 18 15.14 -0.68 -5.52
N LEU A 19 14.85 0.61 -5.64
CA LEU A 19 14.35 1.40 -4.53
C LEU A 19 12.97 0.92 -4.08
N LEU A 20 12.90 0.45 -2.83
CA LEU A 20 11.66 0.14 -2.14
C LEU A 20 11.24 1.34 -1.29
N GLY A 21 10.15 2.01 -1.67
CA GLY A 21 9.64 3.18 -0.94
C GLY A 21 9.22 2.86 0.50
N VAL A 22 8.76 1.63 0.75
CA VAL A 22 8.26 1.20 2.08
C VAL A 22 8.79 -0.20 2.42
N ALA A 23 10.11 -0.35 2.54
CA ALA A 23 10.74 -1.65 2.81
C ALA A 23 10.23 -2.36 4.09
N GLY A 24 9.81 -1.58 5.09
CA GLY A 24 9.20 -2.10 6.33
C GLY A 24 7.82 -2.76 6.12
N LEU A 25 7.20 -2.61 4.95
CA LEU A 25 5.87 -3.15 4.69
C LEU A 25 5.86 -4.68 4.59
N VAL A 26 6.93 -5.29 4.05
CA VAL A 26 7.03 -6.75 3.88
C VAL A 26 6.87 -7.51 5.21
N PRO A 27 7.66 -7.21 6.28
CA PRO A 27 7.49 -7.91 7.55
C PRO A 27 6.13 -7.62 8.21
N VAL A 28 5.55 -6.42 8.02
CA VAL A 28 4.23 -6.08 8.56
C VAL A 28 3.12 -6.89 7.89
N MET A 29 3.14 -7.03 6.57
CA MET A 29 2.14 -7.81 5.84
C MET A 29 2.29 -9.31 6.11
N ASN A 30 3.52 -9.79 6.32
CA ASN A 30 3.75 -11.16 6.78
C ASN A 30 3.16 -11.39 8.19
N LEU A 31 3.30 -10.43 9.11
CA LEU A 31 2.65 -10.50 10.42
C LEU A 31 1.11 -10.49 10.30
N ALA A 32 0.55 -9.66 9.43
CA ALA A 32 -0.89 -9.60 9.20
C ALA A 32 -1.46 -10.93 8.69
N GLU A 33 -0.72 -11.61 7.80
CA GLU A 33 -1.06 -12.95 7.32
C GLU A 33 -1.00 -13.98 8.45
N GLN A 34 0.07 -13.98 9.23
CA GLN A 34 0.22 -14.87 10.39
C GLN A 34 -0.84 -14.63 11.46
N ALA A 35 -1.32 -13.40 11.61
CA ALA A 35 -2.41 -13.03 12.50
C ALA A 35 -3.80 -13.42 11.96
N GLY A 36 -3.89 -13.96 10.74
CA GLY A 36 -5.14 -14.46 10.16
C GLY A 36 -6.05 -13.38 9.59
N LEU A 37 -5.52 -12.20 9.22
CA LEU A 37 -6.32 -11.12 8.65
C LEU A 37 -7.08 -11.56 7.38
N SER A 38 -6.46 -12.43 6.57
CA SER A 38 -7.02 -12.89 5.29
C SER A 38 -8.24 -13.77 5.53
N GLU A 39 -8.10 -14.70 6.48
CA GLU A 39 -9.19 -15.59 6.90
C GLU A 39 -10.34 -14.82 7.54
N LEU A 40 -10.05 -13.83 8.40
CA LEU A 40 -11.07 -12.96 8.99
C LEU A 40 -11.83 -12.17 7.93
N ALA A 41 -11.12 -11.61 6.93
CA ALA A 41 -11.75 -10.90 5.83
C ALA A 41 -12.66 -11.81 5.01
N ARG A 42 -12.24 -13.04 4.69
CA ARG A 42 -13.07 -14.03 3.99
C ARG A 42 -14.29 -14.45 4.79
N ALA A 43 -14.14 -14.60 6.11
CA ALA A 43 -15.21 -15.08 6.99
C ALA A 43 -16.30 -14.02 7.21
N HIS A 44 -15.92 -12.74 7.28
CA HIS A 44 -16.81 -11.68 7.76
C HIS A 44 -17.23 -10.65 6.72
N LEU A 45 -16.52 -10.52 5.60
CA LEU A 45 -16.85 -9.53 4.58
C LEU A 45 -17.56 -10.19 3.40
N SER A 46 -18.79 -9.75 3.18
CA SER A 46 -19.56 -10.06 1.98
C SER A 46 -20.27 -8.80 1.50
N VAL A 47 -20.18 -8.55 0.19
CA VAL A 47 -20.95 -7.51 -0.48
C VAL A 47 -21.79 -8.23 -1.52
N PRO A 48 -23.13 -8.02 -1.55
CA PRO A 48 -24.04 -8.76 -2.43
C PRO A 48 -24.00 -8.23 -3.87
N THR A 49 -22.80 -8.09 -4.42
CA THR A 49 -22.50 -7.68 -5.79
C THR A 49 -21.18 -8.33 -6.23
N ASP A 50 -20.82 -8.18 -7.50
CA ASP A 50 -19.50 -8.55 -8.04
C ASP A 50 -18.33 -7.87 -7.28
N LYS A 51 -18.58 -6.69 -6.71
CA LYS A 51 -17.62 -5.92 -5.91
C LYS A 51 -17.18 -6.63 -4.63
N GLY A 52 -17.91 -7.65 -4.18
CA GLY A 52 -17.55 -8.48 -3.05
C GLY A 52 -16.43 -9.48 -3.33
N ALA A 53 -15.96 -9.61 -4.57
CA ALA A 53 -14.91 -10.55 -4.92
C ALA A 53 -13.57 -10.23 -4.22
N HIS A 54 -12.86 -11.28 -3.81
CA HIS A 54 -11.54 -11.21 -3.19
C HIS A 54 -11.45 -10.25 -1.98
N PRO A 55 -12.34 -10.38 -0.97
CA PRO A 55 -12.39 -9.45 0.15
C PRO A 55 -11.08 -9.46 0.97
N ASP A 56 -10.43 -10.61 1.11
CA ASP A 56 -9.11 -10.75 1.70
C ASP A 56 -8.07 -9.88 1.03
N ARG A 57 -7.91 -10.00 -0.30
CA ARG A 57 -6.85 -9.30 -1.03
C ARG A 57 -7.08 -7.79 -1.04
N LYS A 58 -8.34 -7.37 -1.11
CA LYS A 58 -8.72 -5.96 -1.03
C LYS A 58 -8.43 -5.38 0.35
N VAL A 59 -8.78 -6.09 1.43
CA VAL A 59 -8.44 -5.69 2.80
C VAL A 59 -6.93 -5.64 3.02
N PHE A 60 -6.19 -6.65 2.56
CA PHE A 60 -4.73 -6.66 2.62
C PHE A 60 -4.12 -5.47 1.91
N SER A 61 -4.63 -5.15 0.73
CA SER A 61 -4.19 -3.98 -0.03
C SER A 61 -4.45 -2.71 0.77
N LEU A 62 -5.67 -2.50 1.28
CA LEU A 62 -6.01 -1.31 2.08
C LEU A 62 -5.13 -1.18 3.33
N VAL A 63 -4.93 -2.25 4.09
CA VAL A 63 -4.05 -2.24 5.27
C VAL A 63 -2.62 -1.93 4.88
N ALA A 64 -2.12 -2.53 3.79
CA ALA A 64 -0.78 -2.25 3.28
C ALA A 64 -0.62 -0.77 2.90
N GLY A 65 -1.63 -0.20 2.22
CA GLY A 65 -1.66 1.22 1.87
C GLY A 65 -1.65 2.12 3.09
N MET A 66 -2.50 1.85 4.08
CA MET A 66 -2.55 2.63 5.33
C MET A 66 -1.23 2.59 6.10
N VAL A 67 -0.57 1.42 6.17
CA VAL A 67 0.77 1.30 6.78
C VAL A 67 1.83 2.07 5.98
N ALA A 68 1.69 2.10 4.65
CA ALA A 68 2.53 2.90 3.76
C ALA A 68 2.22 4.41 3.79
N GLY A 69 1.19 4.83 4.54
CA GLY A 69 0.80 6.24 4.70
C GLY A 69 -0.28 6.73 3.72
N ALA A 70 -0.95 5.85 2.98
CA ALA A 70 -2.13 6.20 2.20
C ALA A 70 -3.29 6.54 3.14
N ASP A 71 -3.87 7.73 2.99
CA ASP A 71 -5.05 8.17 3.73
C ASP A 71 -6.32 8.21 2.85
N SER A 72 -6.17 7.99 1.54
CA SER A 72 -7.26 7.88 0.57
C SER A 72 -7.10 6.68 -0.39
N ILE A 73 -8.17 6.35 -1.12
CA ILE A 73 -8.09 5.34 -2.18
C ILE A 73 -7.16 5.78 -3.31
N ASP A 74 -7.07 7.08 -3.58
CA ASP A 74 -6.21 7.60 -4.64
C ASP A 74 -4.72 7.40 -4.30
N ASP A 75 -4.36 7.42 -3.02
CA ASP A 75 -2.99 7.22 -2.54
C ASP A 75 -2.55 5.75 -2.55
N MET A 76 -3.45 4.81 -2.85
CA MET A 76 -3.15 3.38 -2.94
C MET A 76 -2.13 3.05 -4.04
N ALA A 77 -1.87 3.99 -4.96
CA ALA A 77 -0.78 3.91 -5.92
C ALA A 77 0.60 3.79 -5.25
N VAL A 78 0.75 4.15 -3.97
CA VAL A 78 1.98 3.97 -3.18
C VAL A 78 2.47 2.52 -3.18
N LEU A 79 1.56 1.54 -3.22
CA LEU A 79 1.89 0.11 -3.28
C LEU A 79 2.47 -0.34 -4.62
N ARG A 80 2.40 0.54 -5.63
CA ARG A 80 2.84 0.30 -7.00
C ARG A 80 4.05 1.16 -7.38
N HIS A 81 4.59 1.94 -6.43
CA HIS A 81 5.69 2.85 -6.68
C HIS A 81 7.07 2.15 -6.62
N GLY A 82 8.01 2.60 -7.45
CA GLY A 82 9.38 2.06 -7.46
C GLY A 82 9.44 0.54 -7.63
N ALA A 83 10.27 -0.12 -6.83
CA ALA A 83 10.49 -1.56 -6.89
C ALA A 83 9.44 -2.41 -6.14
N MET A 84 8.33 -1.83 -5.66
CA MET A 84 7.33 -2.54 -4.84
C MET A 84 6.74 -3.77 -5.55
N GLY A 85 6.60 -3.73 -6.88
CA GLY A 85 6.15 -4.87 -7.68
C GLY A 85 7.11 -6.07 -7.71
N LYS A 86 8.33 -5.94 -7.17
CA LYS A 86 9.26 -7.07 -6.98
C LYS A 86 9.01 -7.85 -5.69
N VAL A 87 8.33 -7.23 -4.72
CA VAL A 87 8.09 -7.82 -3.39
C VAL A 87 6.61 -8.07 -3.11
N PHE A 88 5.71 -7.34 -3.76
CA PHE A 88 4.27 -7.59 -3.74
C PHE A 88 3.82 -8.13 -5.08
N ASP A 89 3.20 -9.31 -5.04
CA ASP A 89 2.64 -9.94 -6.23
C ASP A 89 1.30 -9.27 -6.59
N HIS A 90 1.28 -8.55 -7.72
CA HIS A 90 0.09 -7.91 -8.30
C HIS A 90 -0.74 -7.05 -7.30
N PRO A 91 -0.19 -5.97 -6.71
CA PRO A 91 -0.95 -5.03 -5.89
C PRO A 91 -2.15 -4.45 -6.65
N TYR A 92 -3.32 -4.42 -6.00
CA TYR A 92 -4.55 -3.90 -6.58
C TYR A 92 -4.38 -2.45 -7.04
N ALA A 93 -4.92 -2.12 -8.21
CA ALA A 93 -5.02 -0.74 -8.64
C ALA A 93 -6.06 0.00 -7.79
N PRO A 94 -5.89 1.30 -7.49
CA PRO A 94 -6.86 2.10 -6.74
C PRO A 94 -8.32 1.89 -7.19
N SER A 95 -8.55 1.93 -8.50
CA SER A 95 -9.88 1.76 -9.12
C SER A 95 -10.52 0.38 -8.89
N THR A 96 -9.73 -0.63 -8.53
CA THR A 96 -10.19 -2.02 -8.37
C THR A 96 -10.56 -2.38 -6.93
N LEU A 97 -10.25 -1.51 -5.97
CA LEU A 97 -10.51 -1.78 -4.54
C LEU A 97 -12.01 -1.70 -4.20
N GLY A 98 -12.75 -0.84 -4.89
CA GLY A 98 -14.20 -0.70 -4.73
C GLY A 98 -15.04 -1.38 -5.82
N SER A 99 -14.41 -2.07 -6.77
CA SER A 99 -15.08 -2.67 -7.94
C SER A 99 -15.27 -4.17 -7.85
#